data_AF-A0A955QS38-F1
#
_entry.id   AF-A0A955QS38-F1
#
_cell.length_a   1.000
_cell.length_b   1.000
_cell.length_c   1.000
_cell.angle_alpha   90.00
_cell.angle_beta   90.00
_cell.angle_gamma   90.00
#
_symmetry.space_group_name_H-M   'P 1'
#
loop_
_entity.id
_entity.type
_entity.pdbx_description
1 polymer ?
#
loop_
_entity_poly.entity_id
_entity_poly.type
_entity_poly.pdbx_seq_one_letter_code
_entity_poly.pdbx_strand_id
1 'polypeptide(L)'
;AGVCFAQGAFGSGLVAGWIMTFLDTVDGKLARVTVTSSKIGHILDHGLDIIHPPLWYIAWGMGLAAFTPPTPWLSLDTLFGIILAGYIAGRLCEGLFQLCLGQFGLFCWRPIDSFNRLITARRNPNLILLTGSLCIGRPDLGFLAVAAWTVASTIILLIRLGLAFGVRMFSGTPLRPWLADIGIAIDHDSLAAKTFTRPPLTKTIQSTD
;
A
#
# COMPACT_ATOMS: atom_id res chain seq x y z
N ALA A 1 -16.16 2.65 10.21
CA ALA A 1 -15.04 3.58 10.43
C ALA A 1 -15.25 4.94 9.78
N GLY A 2 -15.51 5.02 8.46
CA GLY A 2 -15.68 6.29 7.75
C GLY A 2 -16.75 7.23 8.34
N VAL A 3 -17.92 6.72 8.73
CA VAL A 3 -18.96 7.54 9.40
C VAL A 3 -18.45 8.14 10.71
N CYS A 4 -17.76 7.36 11.55
CA CYS A 4 -17.18 7.86 12.81
C CYS A 4 -16.15 8.96 12.54
N PHE A 5 -15.33 8.81 11.50
CA PHE A 5 -14.38 9.84 11.09
C PHE A 5 -15.08 11.11 10.64
N ALA A 6 -16.11 11.03 9.79
CA ALA A 6 -16.85 12.20 9.33
C ALA A 6 -17.55 12.96 10.47
N GLN A 7 -17.91 12.26 11.56
CA GLN A 7 -18.51 12.85 12.76
C GLN A 7 -17.48 13.38 13.77
N GLY A 8 -16.18 13.29 13.47
CA GLY A 8 -15.10 13.69 14.39
C GLY A 8 -14.82 12.70 15.53
N ALA A 9 -15.49 11.54 15.55
CA ALA A 9 -15.23 10.44 16.50
C ALA A 9 -14.00 9.62 16.08
N PHE A 10 -12.83 10.28 16.02
CA PHE A 10 -11.58 9.72 15.51
C PHE A 10 -11.12 8.45 16.25
N GLY A 11 -11.22 8.43 17.58
CA GLY A 11 -10.81 7.26 18.38
C GLY A 11 -11.62 6.01 18.02
N SER A 12 -12.94 6.10 18.05
CA SER A 12 -13.84 5.00 17.67
C SER A 12 -13.65 4.58 16.21
N GLY A 13 -13.43 5.56 15.31
CA GLY A 13 -13.14 5.28 13.91
C GLY A 13 -11.82 4.54 13.71
N LEU A 14 -10.77 4.86 14.47
CA LEU A 14 -9.48 4.16 14.42
C LEU A 14 -9.59 2.75 14.98
N VAL A 15 -10.30 2.56 16.11
CA VAL A 15 -10.56 1.23 16.66
C VAL A 15 -11.27 0.36 15.62
N ALA A 16 -12.35 0.86 15.02
CA ALA A 16 -13.05 0.14 13.96
C ALA A 16 -12.14 -0.12 12.74
N GLY A 17 -11.27 0.84 12.41
CA GLY A 17 -10.29 0.73 11.33
C GLY A 17 -9.27 -0.36 11.55
N TRP A 18 -8.65 -0.40 12.74
CA TRP A 18 -7.68 -1.41 13.13
C TRP A 18 -8.30 -2.79 13.27
N ILE A 19 -9.53 -2.91 13.77
CA ILE A 19 -10.26 -4.19 13.77
C ILE A 19 -10.46 -4.68 12.33
N MET A 20 -10.88 -3.81 11.42
CA MET A 20 -11.05 -4.17 10.01
C MET A 20 -9.73 -4.61 9.35
N THR A 21 -8.62 -3.89 9.58
CA THR A 21 -7.31 -4.30 9.02
C THR A 21 -6.79 -5.61 9.60
N PHE A 22 -7.09 -5.88 10.86
CA PHE A 22 -6.79 -7.14 11.51
C PHE A 22 -7.58 -8.29 10.88
N LEU A 23 -8.90 -8.12 10.69
CA LEU A 23 -9.76 -9.12 10.06
C LEU A 23 -9.33 -9.45 8.63
N ASP A 24 -8.99 -8.44 7.81
CA ASP A 24 -8.46 -8.67 6.46
C ASP A 24 -7.20 -9.54 6.45
N THR A 25 -6.38 -9.45 7.51
CA THR A 25 -5.17 -10.28 7.64
C THR A 25 -5.51 -11.72 7.98
N VAL A 26 -6.55 -11.93 8.81
CA VAL A 26 -7.06 -13.26 9.18
C VAL A 26 -7.75 -13.91 7.98
N ASP A 27 -8.61 -13.18 7.28
CA ASP A 27 -9.35 -13.66 6.12
C ASP A 27 -8.40 -14.02 4.98
N GLY A 28 -7.33 -13.23 4.75
CA GLY A 28 -6.29 -13.60 3.78
C GLY A 28 -5.53 -14.88 4.12
N LYS A 29 -5.49 -15.29 5.40
CA LYS A 29 -4.96 -16.60 5.79
C LYS A 29 -6.01 -17.70 5.60
N LEU A 30 -7.25 -17.44 5.98
CA LEU A 30 -8.35 -18.39 5.88
C LEU A 30 -8.70 -18.72 4.42
N ALA A 31 -8.70 -17.73 3.53
CA ALA A 31 -8.98 -17.88 2.10
C ALA A 31 -8.02 -18.84 1.38
N ARG A 32 -6.76 -18.92 1.84
CA ARG A 32 -5.78 -19.90 1.31
C ARG A 32 -6.10 -21.33 1.71
N VAL A 33 -6.93 -21.52 2.74
CA VAL A 33 -7.36 -22.83 3.24
C VAL A 33 -8.70 -23.23 2.63
N THR A 34 -9.57 -22.28 2.26
CA THR A 34 -10.96 -22.57 1.90
C THR A 34 -11.27 -22.65 0.40
N VAL A 35 -10.39 -22.26 -0.52
CA VAL A 35 -10.52 -22.44 -2.01
C VAL A 35 -11.96 -22.22 -2.54
N THR A 36 -12.65 -21.19 -2.06
CA THR A 36 -13.98 -20.84 -2.53
C THR A 36 -13.97 -19.39 -3.00
N SER A 37 -13.92 -19.16 -4.31
CA SER A 37 -14.21 -17.83 -4.86
C SER A 37 -15.15 -17.92 -6.07
N SER A 38 -16.21 -17.11 -6.01
CA SER A 38 -17.12 -16.87 -7.13
C SER A 38 -16.61 -15.69 -7.95
N LYS A 39 -16.62 -15.81 -9.29
CA LYS A 39 -16.04 -14.81 -10.22
C LYS A 39 -16.71 -13.44 -10.13
N ILE A 40 -18.01 -13.38 -9.84
CA ILE A 40 -18.78 -12.12 -9.81
C ILE A 40 -18.57 -11.38 -8.49
N GLY A 41 -18.62 -12.08 -7.36
CA GLY A 41 -18.33 -11.47 -6.05
C GLY A 41 -16.92 -10.87 -6.01
N HIS A 42 -15.95 -11.61 -6.55
CA HIS A 42 -14.56 -11.14 -6.64
C HIS A 42 -14.39 -9.84 -7.43
N ILE A 43 -15.17 -9.58 -8.48
CA ILE A 43 -15.06 -8.34 -9.26
C ILE A 43 -15.66 -7.16 -8.48
N LEU A 44 -16.80 -7.37 -7.83
CA LEU A 44 -17.48 -6.32 -7.07
C LEU A 44 -16.69 -5.92 -5.82
N ASP A 45 -16.19 -6.91 -5.07
CA ASP A 45 -15.35 -6.69 -3.90
C ASP A 45 -14.04 -5.98 -4.28
N HIS A 46 -13.42 -6.41 -5.38
CA HIS A 46 -12.20 -5.79 -5.89
C HIS A 46 -12.42 -4.32 -6.30
N GLY A 47 -13.56 -3.99 -6.91
CA GLY A 47 -13.89 -2.62 -7.29
C GLY A 47 -14.13 -1.71 -6.08
N LEU A 48 -14.86 -2.20 -5.08
CA LEU A 48 -15.11 -1.46 -3.84
C LEU A 48 -13.82 -1.22 -3.04
N ASP A 49 -12.93 -2.21 -2.99
CA ASP A 49 -11.61 -2.10 -2.34
C ASP A 49 -10.70 -1.05 -3.00
N ILE A 50 -10.92 -0.75 -4.28
CA ILE A 50 -10.19 0.31 -4.98
C ILE A 50 -10.75 1.68 -4.60
N ILE A 51 -12.04 1.85 -4.35
CA ILE A 51 -12.62 3.19 -4.11
C ILE A 51 -12.59 3.57 -2.63
N HIS A 52 -12.68 2.58 -1.72
CA HIS A 52 -12.81 2.82 -0.29
C HIS A 52 -11.64 3.59 0.37
N PRO A 53 -10.35 3.33 0.03
CA PRO A 53 -9.22 3.95 0.74
C PRO A 53 -9.21 5.49 0.73
N PRO A 54 -9.34 6.19 -0.42
CA PRO A 54 -9.34 7.66 -0.41
C PRO A 54 -10.55 8.25 0.32
N LEU A 55 -11.73 7.62 0.21
CA LEU A 55 -12.93 8.07 0.93
C LEU A 55 -12.74 8.04 2.44
N TRP A 56 -11.96 7.08 2.94
CA TRP A 56 -11.71 6.97 4.37
C TRP A 56 -10.90 8.15 4.93
N TYR A 57 -9.89 8.60 4.17
CA TYR A 57 -9.09 9.77 4.55
C TYR A 57 -9.85 11.08 4.33
N ILE A 58 -10.69 11.17 3.30
CA ILE A 58 -11.59 12.31 3.11
C ILE A 58 -12.54 12.42 4.31
N ALA A 59 -13.11 11.30 4.76
CA ALA A 59 -13.95 11.26 5.95
C ALA A 59 -13.21 11.72 7.22
N TRP A 60 -11.93 11.40 7.35
CA TRP A 60 -11.10 11.96 8.43
C TRP A 60 -11.02 13.48 8.35
N GLY A 61 -10.70 14.03 7.17
CA GLY A 61 -10.62 15.49 7.00
C GLY A 61 -11.97 16.19 7.22
N MET A 62 -13.09 15.58 6.83
CA MET A 62 -14.44 16.13 7.07
C MET A 62 -14.79 16.24 8.56
N GLY A 63 -14.29 15.33 9.40
CA GLY A 63 -14.53 15.37 10.84
C GLY A 63 -13.67 16.34 11.63
N LEU A 64 -12.74 17.04 10.99
CA LEU A 64 -11.89 18.02 11.67
C LEU A 64 -12.71 19.24 12.06
N ALA A 65 -12.87 19.47 13.36
CA ALA A 65 -13.60 20.63 13.89
C ALA A 65 -12.92 21.97 13.53
N ALA A 66 -11.59 21.96 13.40
CA ALA A 66 -10.80 23.08 12.92
C ALA A 66 -9.56 22.55 12.20
N PHE A 67 -9.17 23.23 11.13
CA PHE A 67 -7.93 22.97 10.41
C PHE A 67 -7.24 24.31 10.15
N THR A 68 -6.06 24.51 10.74
CA THR A 68 -5.24 25.69 10.49
C THR A 68 -4.24 25.34 9.40
N PRO A 69 -4.43 25.85 8.17
CA PRO A 69 -3.55 25.51 7.06
C PRO A 69 -2.15 26.07 7.32
N PRO A 70 -1.08 25.28 7.12
CA PRO A 70 0.29 25.77 7.30
C PRO A 70 0.68 26.80 6.23
N THR A 71 0.02 26.77 5.06
CA THR A 71 0.18 27.76 3.99
C THR A 71 -1.18 28.06 3.35
N PRO A 72 -1.38 29.26 2.73
CA PRO A 72 -2.68 29.65 2.18
C PRO A 72 -3.26 28.72 1.11
N TRP A 73 -2.41 27.99 0.39
CA TRP A 73 -2.83 27.09 -0.69
C TRP A 73 -3.15 25.66 -0.20
N LEU A 74 -2.75 25.29 1.01
CA LEU A 74 -3.02 23.97 1.61
C LEU A 74 -4.34 23.97 2.39
N SER A 75 -5.45 24.35 1.75
CA SER A 75 -6.78 24.21 2.35
C SER A 75 -7.21 22.74 2.46
N LEU A 76 -8.28 22.45 3.22
CA LEU A 76 -8.83 21.09 3.31
C LEU A 76 -9.22 20.54 1.93
N ASP A 77 -9.82 21.36 1.07
CA ASP A 77 -10.21 20.98 -0.29
C ASP A 77 -8.99 20.62 -1.13
N THR A 78 -7.90 21.39 -1.02
CA THR A 78 -6.63 21.06 -1.68
C THR A 78 -6.09 19.72 -1.19
N LEU A 79 -6.15 19.44 0.12
CA LEU A 79 -5.69 18.17 0.67
C LEU A 79 -6.54 16.99 0.21
N PHE A 80 -7.87 17.15 0.11
CA PHE A 80 -8.75 16.14 -0.49
C PHE A 80 -8.35 15.85 -1.95
N GLY A 81 -8.13 16.91 -2.74
CA GLY A 81 -7.65 16.82 -4.11
C GLY A 81 -6.32 16.09 -4.22
N ILE A 82 -5.35 16.43 -3.37
CA ILE A 82 -4.02 15.79 -3.31
C ILE A 82 -4.13 14.30 -3.02
N ILE A 83 -4.89 13.91 -1.99
CA ILE A 83 -5.05 12.50 -1.62
C ILE A 83 -5.72 11.71 -2.74
N LEU A 84 -6.80 12.26 -3.33
CA LEU A 84 -7.52 11.60 -4.40
C LEU A 84 -6.66 11.46 -5.66
N ALA A 85 -6.04 12.56 -6.11
CA ALA A 85 -5.18 12.56 -7.29
C ALA A 85 -3.95 11.66 -7.10
N GLY A 86 -3.30 11.74 -5.94
CA GLY A 86 -2.16 10.90 -5.60
C GLY A 86 -2.51 9.42 -5.57
N TYR A 87 -3.67 9.07 -5.01
CA TYR A 87 -4.19 7.70 -5.02
C TYR A 87 -4.45 7.18 -6.44
N ILE A 88 -5.15 7.96 -7.27
CA ILE A 88 -5.42 7.60 -8.67
C ILE A 88 -4.10 7.42 -9.43
N ALA A 89 -3.17 8.37 -9.31
CA ALA A 89 -1.86 8.30 -9.96
C ALA A 89 -1.07 7.05 -9.52
N GLY A 90 -1.07 6.72 -8.22
CA GLY A 90 -0.44 5.50 -7.71
C GLY A 90 -1.04 4.22 -8.33
N ARG A 91 -2.38 4.15 -8.41
CA ARG A 91 -3.08 3.03 -9.04
C ARG A 91 -2.81 2.93 -10.54
N LEU A 92 -2.78 4.06 -11.24
CA LEU A 92 -2.38 4.10 -12.64
C LEU A 92 -0.95 3.62 -12.83
N CYS A 93 -0.01 3.97 -11.94
CA CYS A 93 1.36 3.47 -12.02
C CYS A 93 1.44 1.94 -11.89
N GLU A 94 0.74 1.38 -10.90
CA GLU A 94 0.68 -0.09 -10.72
C GLU A 94 0.02 -0.79 -11.92
N GLY A 95 -1.08 -0.22 -12.44
CA GLY A 95 -1.80 -0.76 -13.58
C GLY A 95 -0.99 -0.67 -14.88
N LEU A 96 -0.38 0.47 -15.17
CA LEU A 96 0.47 0.67 -16.35
C LEU A 96 1.69 -0.26 -16.33
N PHE A 97 2.30 -0.45 -15.16
CA PHE A 97 3.39 -1.42 -15.03
C PHE A 97 2.92 -2.83 -15.43
N GLN A 98 1.78 -3.27 -14.92
CA GLN A 98 1.24 -4.61 -15.21
C GLN A 98 0.84 -4.78 -16.68
N LEU A 99 0.25 -3.74 -17.28
CA LEU A 99 -0.21 -3.77 -18.66
C LEU A 99 0.95 -3.70 -19.67
N CYS A 100 1.98 -2.90 -19.40
CA CYS A 100 3.02 -2.59 -20.39
C CYS A 100 4.36 -3.31 -20.16
N LEU A 101 4.69 -3.69 -18.92
CA LEU A 101 6.06 -4.10 -18.57
C LEU A 101 6.20 -5.54 -18.09
N GLY A 102 5.17 -6.10 -17.45
CA GLY A 102 5.15 -7.51 -17.08
C GLY A 102 3.92 -7.92 -16.28
N GLN A 103 3.54 -9.20 -16.31
CA GLN A 103 2.36 -9.74 -15.61
C GLN A 103 2.55 -9.89 -14.07
N PHE A 104 3.39 -9.05 -13.47
CA PHE A 104 3.66 -9.03 -12.03
C PHE A 104 3.58 -7.60 -11.49
N GLY A 105 3.40 -7.45 -10.19
CA GLY A 105 3.26 -6.13 -9.57
C GLY A 105 4.58 -5.34 -9.55
N LEU A 106 4.50 -4.01 -9.71
CA LEU A 106 5.65 -3.09 -9.64
C LEU A 106 6.51 -3.34 -8.40
N PHE A 107 5.87 -3.62 -7.26
CA PHE A 107 6.54 -3.91 -5.99
C PHE A 107 7.39 -5.19 -5.97
N CYS A 108 7.29 -6.05 -6.98
CA CYS A 108 8.08 -7.26 -7.12
C CYS A 108 9.19 -7.13 -8.17
N TRP A 109 9.41 -5.93 -8.73
CA TRP A 109 10.42 -5.75 -9.77
C TRP A 109 11.84 -5.80 -9.25
N ARG A 110 12.17 -5.01 -8.22
CA ARG A 110 13.46 -5.05 -7.52
C ARG A 110 13.27 -5.21 -6.01
N PRO A 111 14.29 -5.67 -5.26
CA PRO A 111 14.22 -5.81 -3.81
C PRO A 111 13.75 -4.54 -3.09
N ILE A 112 14.25 -3.38 -3.52
CA ILE A 112 13.86 -2.08 -2.97
C ILE A 112 12.37 -1.79 -3.14
N ASP A 113 11.75 -2.24 -4.25
CA ASP A 113 10.32 -2.05 -4.47
C ASP A 113 9.50 -2.88 -3.49
N SER A 114 9.99 -4.06 -3.11
CA SER A 114 9.32 -4.90 -2.12
C SER A 114 9.35 -4.26 -0.73
N PHE A 115 10.45 -3.62 -0.35
CA PHE A 115 10.51 -2.81 0.87
C PHE A 115 9.62 -1.57 0.78
N ASN A 116 9.64 -0.87 -0.36
CA ASN A 116 8.78 0.30 -0.58
C ASN A 116 7.29 -0.06 -0.40
N ARG A 117 6.87 -1.28 -0.77
CA ARG A 117 5.51 -1.77 -0.54
C ARG A 117 5.07 -1.74 0.92
N LEU A 118 6.00 -1.92 1.86
CA LEU A 118 5.72 -1.95 3.30
C LEU A 118 5.43 -0.54 3.84
N ILE A 119 6.05 0.47 3.23
CA ILE A 119 6.01 1.85 3.72
C ILE A 119 5.08 2.75 2.89
N THR A 120 4.90 2.46 1.60
CA THR A 120 4.11 3.28 0.67
C THR A 120 2.70 3.57 1.19
N ALA A 121 2.11 4.68 0.76
CA ALA A 121 0.82 5.21 1.18
C ALA A 121 -0.33 4.22 0.95
N ARG A 122 -0.47 3.31 1.90
CA ARG A 122 -1.46 2.25 1.99
C ARG A 122 -2.20 2.41 3.30
N ARG A 123 -3.26 1.63 3.42
CA ARG A 123 -4.14 1.62 4.59
C ARG A 123 -3.38 1.54 5.92
N ASN A 124 -2.48 0.56 6.08
CA ASN A 124 -1.79 0.34 7.36
C ASN A 124 -0.81 1.49 7.70
N PRO A 125 0.11 1.91 6.81
CA PRO A 125 0.97 3.07 7.08
C PRO A 125 0.18 4.34 7.39
N ASN A 126 -0.89 4.62 6.63
CA ASN A 126 -1.70 5.82 6.86
C ASN A 126 -2.44 5.75 8.21
N LEU A 127 -2.96 4.58 8.60
CA LEU A 127 -3.56 4.40 9.93
C LEU A 127 -2.56 4.63 11.07
N ILE A 128 -1.28 4.27 10.89
CA ILE A 128 -0.23 4.57 11.87
C ILE A 128 -0.06 6.08 12.01
N LEU A 129 0.01 6.82 10.90
CA LEU A 129 0.12 8.28 10.90
C LEU A 129 -1.08 8.94 11.61
N LEU A 130 -2.31 8.48 11.31
CA LEU A 130 -3.54 8.97 11.93
C LEU A 130 -3.64 8.63 13.42
N THR A 131 -3.17 7.44 13.81
CA THR A 131 -3.14 7.03 15.21
C THR A 131 -2.14 7.88 15.99
N GLY A 132 -0.93 8.08 15.45
CA GLY A 132 0.10 8.91 16.08
C GLY A 132 -0.35 10.36 16.26
N SER A 133 -1.01 10.94 15.25
CA SER A 133 -1.51 12.32 15.34
C SER A 133 -2.62 12.48 16.38
N LEU A 134 -3.51 11.49 16.50
CA LEU A 134 -4.57 11.51 17.51
C LEU A 134 -3.99 11.39 18.92
N CYS A 135 -2.95 10.57 19.13
CA CYS A 135 -2.26 10.47 20.42
C CYS A 135 -1.62 11.79 20.86
N ILE A 136 -1.24 12.66 19.91
CA ILE A 136 -0.67 13.98 20.17
C ILE A 136 -1.79 15.05 20.30
N GLY A 137 -3.06 14.67 20.17
CA GLY A 137 -4.21 15.59 20.21
C GLY A 137 -4.32 16.50 18.99
N ARG A 138 -3.62 16.16 17.89
CA ARG A 138 -3.53 16.96 16.67
C ARG A 138 -3.97 16.14 15.45
N PRO A 139 -5.27 15.80 15.33
CA PRO A 139 -5.79 14.98 14.23
C PRO A 139 -5.59 15.63 12.85
N ASP A 140 -5.48 16.96 12.80
CA ASP A 140 -5.15 17.76 11.62
C ASP A 140 -3.76 17.44 11.05
N LEU A 141 -2.76 17.28 11.93
CA LEU A 141 -1.40 16.91 11.51
C LEU A 141 -1.36 15.51 10.89
N GLY A 142 -2.21 14.58 11.35
CA GLY A 142 -2.32 13.25 10.76
C GLY A 142 -2.86 13.30 9.34
N PHE A 143 -3.86 14.15 9.10
CA PHE A 143 -4.41 14.33 7.76
C PHE A 143 -3.38 14.93 6.79
N LEU A 144 -2.64 15.94 7.25
CA LEU A 144 -1.53 16.53 6.50
C LEU A 144 -0.42 15.49 6.23
N ALA A 145 -0.08 14.68 7.23
CA ALA A 145 0.92 13.62 7.09
C ALA A 145 0.49 12.58 6.06
N VAL A 146 -0.79 12.17 6.05
CA VAL A 146 -1.33 11.25 5.03
C VAL A 146 -1.25 11.85 3.64
N ALA A 147 -1.58 13.14 3.47
CA ALA A 147 -1.48 13.81 2.18
C ALA A 147 -0.02 13.89 1.70
N ALA A 148 0.90 14.33 2.56
CA ALA A 148 2.33 14.40 2.26
C ALA A 148 2.91 13.02 1.91
N TRP A 149 2.55 12.00 2.70
CA TRP A 149 3.00 10.63 2.47
C TRP A 149 2.45 10.03 1.17
N THR A 150 1.21 10.39 0.81
CA THR A 150 0.60 10.02 -0.48
C THR A 150 1.39 10.63 -1.64
N VAL A 151 1.71 11.92 -1.59
CA VAL A 151 2.53 12.58 -2.62
C VAL A 151 3.91 11.93 -2.73
N ALA A 152 4.60 11.76 -1.61
CA ALA A 152 5.94 11.14 -1.59
C ALA A 152 5.91 9.72 -2.19
N SER A 153 4.92 8.92 -1.79
CA SER A 153 4.73 7.56 -2.31
C SER A 153 4.47 7.55 -3.81
N THR A 154 3.59 8.43 -4.30
CA THR A 154 3.27 8.52 -5.73
C THR A 154 4.46 8.99 -6.55
N ILE A 155 5.26 9.93 -6.06
CA ILE A 155 6.50 10.37 -6.72
C ILE A 155 7.48 9.18 -6.85
N ILE A 156 7.66 8.41 -5.78
CA ILE A 156 8.50 7.21 -5.83
C ILE A 156 7.95 6.25 -6.90
N LEU A 157 6.65 5.98 -6.93
CA LEU A 157 6.05 5.08 -7.93
C LEU A 157 6.25 5.57 -9.36
N LEU A 158 6.10 6.87 -9.62
CA LEU A 158 6.33 7.47 -10.94
C LEU A 158 7.78 7.31 -11.38
N ILE A 159 8.74 7.58 -10.48
CA ILE A 159 10.17 7.39 -10.75
C ILE A 159 10.45 5.92 -11.08
N ARG A 160 9.94 5.00 -10.26
CA ARG A 160 10.15 3.56 -10.45
C ARG A 160 9.53 3.05 -11.75
N LEU A 161 8.35 3.54 -12.11
CA LEU A 161 7.71 3.22 -13.38
C LEU A 161 8.55 3.73 -14.56
N GLY A 162 9.02 4.98 -14.51
CA GLY A 162 9.88 5.55 -15.55
C GLY A 162 11.19 4.77 -15.74
N LEU A 163 11.84 4.39 -14.63
CA LEU A 163 13.04 3.53 -14.67
C LEU A 163 12.73 2.16 -15.31
N ALA A 164 11.57 1.58 -15.00
CA ALA A 164 11.16 0.29 -15.54
C ALA A 164 10.92 0.35 -17.05
N PHE A 165 10.28 1.42 -17.54
CA PHE A 165 10.16 1.70 -18.97
C PHE A 165 11.52 1.89 -19.64
N GLY A 166 12.42 2.65 -19.03
CA GLY A 166 13.78 2.84 -19.54
C GLY A 166 14.51 1.51 -19.72
N VAL A 167 14.54 0.67 -18.68
CA VAL A 167 15.16 -0.66 -18.75
C VAL A 167 14.52 -1.53 -19.83
N ARG A 168 13.19 -1.53 -19.94
CA ARG A 168 12.47 -2.31 -20.96
C ARG A 168 12.84 -1.86 -22.38
N MET A 169 12.94 -0.54 -22.60
CA MET A 169 13.28 0.04 -23.89
C MET A 169 14.73 -0.25 -24.29
N PHE A 170 15.69 -0.15 -23.36
CA PHE A 170 17.10 -0.43 -23.65
C PHE A 170 17.42 -1.91 -23.78
N SER A 171 16.86 -2.76 -22.91
CA SER A 171 17.19 -4.20 -22.89
C SER A 171 16.39 -5.04 -23.88
N GLY A 172 15.27 -4.53 -24.42
CA GLY A 172 14.42 -5.23 -25.40
C GLY A 172 13.73 -6.51 -24.87
N THR A 173 14.00 -6.93 -23.64
CA THR A 173 13.47 -8.14 -22.99
C THR A 173 12.40 -7.81 -21.95
N PRO A 174 11.39 -8.69 -21.75
CA PRO A 174 10.39 -8.49 -20.71
C PRO A 174 11.04 -8.41 -19.33
N LEU A 175 10.52 -7.53 -18.46
CA LEU A 175 11.00 -7.47 -17.08
C LEU A 175 10.67 -8.78 -16.37
N ARG A 176 11.50 -9.15 -15.40
CA ARG A 176 11.30 -10.30 -14.53
C ARG A 176 11.22 -9.85 -13.07
N PRO A 177 10.45 -10.55 -12.22
CA PRO A 177 10.43 -10.26 -10.80
C PRO A 177 11.76 -10.68 -10.16
N TRP A 178 12.31 -9.86 -9.27
CA TRP A 178 13.60 -10.15 -8.63
C TRP A 178 13.61 -11.45 -7.82
N LEU A 179 12.44 -11.92 -7.37
CA LEU A 179 12.29 -13.20 -6.69
C LEU A 179 12.75 -14.39 -7.55
N ALA A 180 12.67 -14.27 -8.88
CA ALA A 180 13.15 -15.30 -9.80
C ALA A 180 14.68 -15.33 -9.94
N ASP A 181 15.36 -14.26 -9.49
CA ASP A 181 16.80 -14.10 -9.61
C ASP A 181 17.55 -14.54 -8.33
N ILE A 182 16.82 -15.00 -7.30
CA ILE A 182 17.40 -15.52 -6.06
C ILE A 182 18.15 -16.83 -6.36
N GLY A 183 19.41 -16.91 -5.90
CA GLY A 183 20.30 -18.04 -6.17
C GLY A 183 21.02 -17.97 -7.53
N ILE A 184 20.65 -17.02 -8.39
CA ILE A 184 21.31 -16.78 -9.69
C ILE A 184 22.14 -15.50 -9.63
N ALA A 185 21.49 -14.38 -9.32
CA ALA A 185 22.11 -13.05 -9.24
C ALA A 185 21.92 -12.38 -7.88
N ILE A 186 20.94 -12.82 -7.09
CA ILE A 186 20.67 -12.32 -5.74
C ILE A 186 21.00 -13.43 -4.74
N ASP A 187 21.87 -13.11 -3.79
CA ASP A 187 22.25 -14.03 -2.73
C ASP A 187 21.05 -14.39 -1.83
N HIS A 188 20.93 -15.68 -1.48
CA HIS A 188 19.96 -16.19 -0.51
C HIS A 188 20.13 -15.55 0.87
N ASP A 189 21.36 -15.17 1.22
CA ASP A 189 21.66 -14.55 2.51
C ASP A 189 21.36 -13.05 2.57
N SER A 190 20.97 -12.45 1.44
CA SER A 190 20.56 -11.04 1.40
C SER A 190 19.35 -10.77 2.30
N LEU A 191 19.31 -9.57 2.90
CA LEU A 191 18.20 -9.13 3.75
C LEU A 191 16.84 -9.25 3.04
N ALA A 192 16.81 -8.89 1.75
CA ALA A 192 15.60 -8.98 0.94
C ALA A 192 15.12 -10.41 0.81
N ALA A 193 16.00 -11.35 0.45
CA ALA A 193 15.65 -12.77 0.34
C ALA A 193 15.12 -13.30 1.68
N LYS A 194 15.79 -13.01 2.80
CA LYS A 194 15.37 -13.42 4.15
C LYS A 194 14.02 -12.84 4.57
N THR A 195 13.71 -11.62 4.15
CA THR A 195 12.47 -10.92 4.54
C THR A 195 11.27 -11.36 3.71
N PHE A 196 11.47 -11.58 2.41
CA PHE A 196 10.37 -11.82 1.46
C PHE A 196 10.23 -13.28 0.99
N THR A 197 11.19 -14.15 1.30
CA THR A 197 11.05 -15.59 1.10
C THR A 197 10.88 -16.31 2.43
N ARG A 198 10.10 -17.40 2.44
CA ARG A 198 10.13 -18.31 3.58
C ARG A 198 11.40 -19.13 3.48
N PRO A 199 12.08 -19.43 4.61
CA PRO A 199 13.09 -20.47 4.61
C PRO A 199 12.48 -21.74 3.99
N PRO A 200 13.18 -22.43 3.06
CA PRO A 200 12.69 -23.70 2.58
C PRO A 200 12.47 -24.63 3.77
N LEU A 201 11.31 -25.29 3.82
CA LEU A 201 11.00 -26.33 4.79
C LEU A 201 11.83 -27.58 4.47
N THR A 202 13.17 -27.52 4.59
CA THR A 202 14.00 -28.72 4.51
C THR A 202 15.35 -28.51 5.19
N LYS A 203 15.43 -28.91 6.46
CA LYS A 203 16.67 -29.42 7.07
C LYS A 203 16.35 -30.46 8.16
N THR A 204 15.49 -31.41 7.81
CA THR A 204 15.29 -32.67 8.54
C THR A 204 14.85 -33.64 7.44
N ILE A 205 15.76 -34.30 6.73
CA ILE A 205 16.26 -35.63 7.04
C ILE A 205 17.64 -35.73 6.38
N GLN A 206 18.72 -35.67 7.17
CA GLN A 206 20.02 -36.22 6.79
C GLN A 206 20.26 -37.44 7.69
N SER A 207 20.34 -38.59 7.03
CA SER A 207 20.98 -39.84 7.44
C SER A 207 21.19 -40.06 8.94
N THR A 208 20.33 -40.89 9.53
CA THR A 208 20.83 -41.90 10.46
C THR A 208 20.89 -43.21 9.69
N ASP A 209 22.11 -43.68 9.52
CA ASP A 209 22.48 -45.03 9.12
C ASP A 209 21.77 -46.11 9.95
#